data_AF-A0A9D4YCW0-F1
#
_entry.id   AF-A0A9D4YCW0-F1
#
_cell.length_a   1.000
_cell.length_b   1.000
_cell.length_c   1.000
_cell.angle_alpha   90.00
_cell.angle_beta   90.00
_cell.angle_gamma   90.00
#
_symmetry.space_group_name_H-M   'P 1'
#
loop_
_entity.id
_entity.type
_entity.pdbx_description
1 polymer ?
#
loop_
_entity_poly.entity_id
_entity_poly.type
_entity_poly.pdbx_seq_one_letter_code
_entity_poly.pdbx_strand_id
1 'polypeptide(L)' 'MGGTGAKKPTVDFDYALEYVSKVKTRFERPHHHHVYPLFLDILDSFKEKEKSLDDVIKEVNLLFKGHDDLIDEFTNFLP' A
#
# COMPACT_ATOMS: atom_id res chain seq x y z
N MET A 1 7.40 21.06 -33.59
CA MET A 1 6.43 20.06 -33.07
C MET A 1 7.10 19.31 -31.93
N GLY A 2 6.52 19.38 -30.73
CA GLY A 2 7.11 18.83 -29.50
C GLY A 2 6.99 17.31 -29.43
N GLY A 3 8.13 16.63 -29.31
CA GLY A 3 8.20 15.25 -28.86
C GLY A 3 8.22 15.22 -27.35
N THR A 4 7.08 14.96 -26.72
CA THR A 4 7.02 14.63 -25.30
C THR A 4 7.69 13.27 -25.11
N GLY A 5 8.92 13.28 -24.61
CA GLY A 5 9.57 12.08 -24.10
C GLY A 5 8.68 11.43 -23.06
N ALA A 6 8.35 10.16 -23.28
CA ALA A 6 7.58 9.34 -22.37
C ALA A 6 8.15 9.46 -20.95
N LYS A 7 7.35 10.03 -20.04
CA LYS A 7 7.61 9.93 -18.61
C LYS A 7 7.60 8.43 -18.29
N LYS A 8 8.76 7.84 -18.04
CA LYS A 8 8.85 6.55 -17.33
C LYS A 8 7.89 6.65 -16.15
N PRO A 9 6.97 5.70 -15.96
CA PRO A 9 5.78 5.91 -15.16
C PRO A 9 6.19 6.32 -13.75
N THR A 10 5.95 7.57 -13.40
CA THR A 10 5.86 8.03 -12.01
C THR A 10 4.58 7.49 -11.33
N VAL A 11 3.82 6.70 -12.09
CA VAL A 11 2.51 6.12 -11.79
C VAL A 11 2.57 5.33 -10.48
N ASP A 12 3.66 4.61 -10.19
CA ASP A 12 3.74 3.81 -8.97
C ASP A 12 3.72 4.64 -7.69
N PHE A 13 4.33 5.83 -7.70
CA PHE A 13 4.42 6.68 -6.50
C PHE A 13 3.14 7.48 -6.26
N ASP A 14 2.55 8.04 -7.32
CA ASP A 14 1.28 8.74 -7.26
C ASP A 14 0.16 7.78 -6.80
N TYR A 15 0.13 6.55 -7.32
CA TYR A 15 -0.82 5.53 -6.89
C TYR A 15 -0.58 5.04 -5.45
N ALA A 16 0.68 4.85 -5.03
CA ALA A 16 0.98 4.48 -3.65
C ALA A 16 0.48 5.54 -2.65
N LEU A 17 0.65 6.82 -2.99
CA LEU A 17 0.14 7.93 -2.16
C LEU A 17 -1.38 7.91 -2.08
N GLU A 18 -2.06 7.67 -3.21
CA GLU A 18 -3.51 7.54 -3.28
C GLU A 18 -4.02 6.35 -2.47
N TYR A 19 -3.34 5.20 -2.56
CA TYR A 19 -3.64 3.99 -1.79
C TYR A 19 -3.47 4.22 -0.28
N VAL A 20 -2.35 4.81 0.16
CA VAL A 20 -2.11 5.15 1.58
C VAL A 20 -3.20 6.12 2.09
N SER A 21 -3.59 7.10 1.28
CA SER A 21 -4.67 8.03 1.61
C SER A 21 -6.01 7.31 1.78
N LYS A 22 -6.33 6.38 0.88
CA LYS A 22 -7.55 5.56 0.93
C LYS A 22 -7.60 4.67 2.17
N VAL A 23 -6.50 3.98 2.48
CA VAL A 23 -6.34 3.18 3.72
C VAL A 23 -6.56 4.07 4.93
N LYS A 24 -5.89 5.23 4.97
CA LYS A 24 -6.04 6.21 6.06
C LYS A 24 -7.50 6.61 6.26
N THR A 25 -8.22 7.04 5.22
CA THR A 25 -9.63 7.44 5.30
C THR A 25 -10.55 6.27 5.70
N ARG A 26 -10.27 5.05 5.23
CA ARG A 26 -11.06 3.86 5.60
C ARG A 26 -10.95 3.51 7.08
N PHE A 27 -9.74 3.62 7.63
CA PHE A 27 -9.44 3.30 9.02
C PHE A 27 -9.36 4.54 9.93
N GLU A 28 -9.76 5.71 9.44
CA GLU A 28 -9.83 6.97 10.21
C GLU A 28 -10.92 6.93 11.29
N ARG A 29 -11.82 5.93 11.23
CA ARG A 29 -12.85 5.75 12.25
C ARG A 29 -12.21 5.44 13.62
N PRO A 30 -12.74 6.00 14.72
CA PRO A 30 -12.13 5.90 16.05
C PRO A 30 -11.86 4.46 16.54
N HIS A 31 -12.63 3.49 16.04
CA HIS A 31 -12.50 2.09 16.42
C HIS A 31 -11.35 1.35 15.72
N HIS A 32 -10.82 1.87 14.60
CA HIS A 32 -9.81 1.20 13.77
C HIS A 32 -8.53 2.01 13.55
N HIS A 33 -8.30 3.06 14.35
CA HIS A 33 -7.11 3.92 14.28
C HIS A 33 -5.77 3.15 14.28
N HIS A 34 -5.71 1.99 14.94
CA HIS A 34 -4.51 1.14 15.06
C HIS A 34 -4.08 0.49 13.73
N VAL A 35 -4.97 0.39 12.74
CA VAL A 35 -4.68 -0.29 11.47
C VAL A 35 -3.66 0.48 10.63
N TYR A 36 -3.77 1.81 10.57
CA TYR A 36 -2.86 2.66 9.80
C TYR A 36 -1.40 2.61 10.29
N PRO A 37 -1.09 2.77 11.60
CA PRO A 37 0.28 2.65 12.08
C PRO A 37 0.84 1.22 11.94
N LEU A 38 0.02 0.17 12.09
CA LEU A 38 0.44 -1.21 11.81
C LEU A 38 0.80 -1.41 10.33
N PHE A 39 0.04 -0.80 9.41
CA PHE A 39 0.35 -0.87 7.98
C PHE A 39 1.70 -0.20 7.66
N LEU A 40 2.00 0.94 8.29
CA LEU A 40 3.28 1.61 8.14
C LEU A 40 4.44 0.77 8.69
N ASP A 41 4.25 0.10 9.83
CA ASP A 41 5.26 -0.79 10.42
C ASP A 41 5.62 -1.96 9.49
N ILE A 42 4.62 -2.52 8.79
CA ILE A 42 4.84 -3.55 7.76
C ILE A 42 5.63 -2.99 6.58
N LEU A 43 5.29 -1.80 6.10
CA LEU A 43 5.99 -1.15 4.99
C LEU A 43 7.44 -0.79 5.34
N ASP A 44 7.68 -0.31 6.56
CA ASP A 44 9.04 -0.04 7.05
C ASP A 44 9.86 -1.33 7.15
N SER A 45 9.27 -2.41 7.67
CA SER A 45 9.90 -3.75 7.71
C SER A 45 10.29 -4.26 6.31
N PHE A 46 9.46 -3.99 5.29
CA PHE A 46 9.78 -4.32 3.89
C PHE A 46 10.94 -3.48 3.36
N LYS A 47 10.93 -2.18 3.67
CA LYS A 47 11.93 -1.21 3.20
C LYS A 47 13.32 -1.48 3.80
N GLU A 48 13.38 -1.88 5.06
CA GLU A 48 14.59 -2.33 5.74
C GLU A 48 15.07 -3.71 5.24
N LYS A 49 14.33 -4.34 4.30
CA LYS A 49 14.55 -5.72 3.80
C LYS A 49 14.53 -6.77 4.91
N GLU A 50 13.87 -6.46 6.01
CA GLU A 50 13.72 -7.38 7.14
C GLU A 50 12.68 -8.48 6.83
N LYS A 51 11.65 -8.11 6.05
CA LYS A 51 10.60 -9.03 5.57
C LYS A 51 10.61 -9.16 4.05
N SER A 52 10.33 -10.37 3.58
CA SER A 52 10.11 -10.63 2.15
C SER A 52 8.75 -10.10 1.70
N LEU A 53 8.60 -9.88 0.40
CA LEU A 53 7.34 -9.41 -0.19
C LEU A 53 6.17 -10.33 0.14
N ASP A 54 6.37 -11.65 0.10
CA ASP A 54 5.35 -12.65 0.50
C ASP A 54 4.89 -12.49 1.95
N ASP A 55 5.82 -12.19 2.87
CA ASP A 55 5.49 -12.00 4.29
C ASP A 55 4.72 -10.70 4.50
N VAL A 56 5.11 -9.64 3.78
CA VAL A 56 4.40 -8.36 3.75
C VAL A 56 2.98 -8.55 3.24
N ILE A 57 2.78 -9.28 2.14
CA ILE A 57 1.44 -9.57 1.61
C ILE A 57 0.60 -10.33 2.64
N LYS A 58 1.17 -11.32 3.34
CA LYS A 58 0.45 -12.06 4.39
C LYS A 58 0.05 -11.18 5.56
N GLU A 59 0.93 -10.29 6.01
CA GLU A 59 0.60 -9.37 7.11
C GLU A 59 -0.42 -8.32 6.69
N VAL A 60 -0.31 -7.77 5.47
CA VAL A 60 -1.31 -6.87 4.88
C VAL A 60 -2.67 -7.58 4.76
N ASN A 61 -2.69 -8.83 4.32
CA ASN A 61 -3.91 -9.66 4.28
C ASN A 61 -4.55 -9.82 5.66
N LEU A 62 -3.74 -10.08 6.69
CA LEU A 62 -4.24 -10.24 8.04
C LEU A 62 -4.72 -8.91 8.63
N LEU A 63 -4.01 -7.83 8.34
CA LEU A 63 -4.30 -6.49 8.81
C LEU A 63 -5.59 -5.94 8.18
N PHE A 64 -5.78 -6.17 6.89
CA PHE A 64 -6.98 -5.81 6.13
C PHE A 64 -7.98 -6.97 6.02
N LYS A 65 -7.96 -7.91 6.96
CA LYS A 65 -8.88 -9.06 6.94
C LYS A 65 -10.34 -8.59 6.91
N GLY A 66 -11.06 -8.92 5.83
CA GLY A 66 -12.44 -8.45 5.57
C GLY A 66 -12.52 -7.20 4.69
N HIS A 67 -11.38 -6.71 4.20
CA HIS A 67 -11.23 -5.63 3.23
C HIS A 67 -10.45 -6.14 2.02
N ASP A 68 -11.04 -7.08 1.29
CA ASP A 68 -10.43 -7.69 0.10
C ASP A 68 -10.13 -6.64 -0.98
N ASP A 69 -10.87 -5.53 -1.02
CA ASP A 69 -10.63 -4.41 -1.93
C ASP A 69 -9.25 -3.77 -1.76
N LEU A 70 -8.76 -3.69 -0.52
CA LEU A 70 -7.44 -3.15 -0.21
C LEU A 70 -6.34 -4.18 -0.52
N ILE A 71 -6.60 -5.44 -0.19
CA ILE A 71 -5.67 -6.55 -0.44
C ILE A 71 -5.43 -6.71 -1.93
N ASP A 72 -6.50 -6.80 -2.73
CA ASP A 72 -6.42 -6.95 -4.18
C ASP A 72 -5.65 -5.80 -4.80
N GLU A 73 -5.94 -4.54 -4.43
CA GLU A 73 -5.20 -3.37 -4.91
C GLU A 73 -3.71 -3.44 -4.54
N PHE A 74 -3.37 -3.92 -3.34
CA PHE A 74 -1.97 -4.09 -2.93
C PHE A 74 -1.25 -5.17 -3.73
N THR A 75 -1.88 -6.31 -4.01
CA THR A 75 -1.30 -7.35 -4.87
C THR A 75 -1.21 -6.93 -6.34
N ASN A 76 -2.15 -6.11 -6.82
CA ASN A 76 -2.13 -5.56 -8.18
C ASN A 76 -1.03 -4.49 -8.37
N PHE A 77 -0.53 -3.94 -7.26
CA PHE A 77 0.60 -3.00 -7.23
C PHE A 77 1.96 -3.70 -7.35
N LEU A 78 2.00 -5.03 -7.37
CA LEU A 78 3.23 -5.81 -7.52
C LEU A 78 3.44 -6.18 -9.01
N PRO A 79 4.60 -5.84 -9.61
CA PRO A 79 4.91 -6.17 -11.00
C PRO A 79 5.17 -7.66 -11.23
#